data_AF-A0A1V6IRS8-F1
#
_entry.id   AF-A0A1V6IRS8-F1
#
_cell.length_a   1.000
_cell.length_b   1.000
_cell.length_c   1.000
_cell.angle_alpha   90.00
_cell.angle_beta   90.00
_cell.angle_gamma   90.00
#
_symmetry.space_group_name_H-M   'P 1'
#
loop_
_entity.id
_entity.type
_entity.pdbx_description
1 polymer ?
#
loop_
_entity_poly.entity_id
_entity_poly.type
_entity_poly.pdbx_seq_one_letter_code
_entity_poly.pdbx_strand_id
1 'polypeptide(L)'
;MALQRIGETGFGKDASTGLGKFNVISAEEFSLSSLGSDTPNACYVLAPSVPEKNTFLQMYFAPFTRFGRHGDVLAKSSNPFKNPVIMADEGAIFMPADLDRTMNKPYIGTAVTNISKAEPNAVTQGYSLYIPVIVEA
;
A
#
# COMPACT_ATOMS: atom_id res chain seq x y z
N MET A 1 -2.93 -2.85 21.19
CA MET A 1 -3.25 -2.87 19.73
C MET A 1 -1.98 -3.11 18.92
N ALA A 2 -2.06 -3.52 17.64
CA ALA A 2 -0.86 -3.82 16.84
C ALA A 2 0.09 -2.60 16.69
N LEU A 3 -0.47 -1.42 16.42
CA LEU A 3 0.26 -0.14 16.35
C LEU A 3 1.02 0.20 17.64
N GLN A 4 0.42 -0.05 18.80
CA GLN A 4 1.07 0.18 20.10
C GLN A 4 2.29 -0.73 20.28
N ARG A 5 2.19 -2.01 19.91
CA ARG A 5 3.34 -2.94 19.94
C ARG A 5 4.46 -2.47 19.01
N ILE A 6 4.12 -2.00 17.81
CA ILE A 6 5.10 -1.43 16.88
C ILE A 6 5.83 -0.24 17.53
N GLY A 7 5.10 0.64 18.22
CA GLY A 7 5.67 1.77 18.94
C GLY A 7 6.62 1.37 20.08
N GLU A 8 6.30 0.30 20.82
CA GLU A 8 7.13 -0.23 21.91
C GLU A 8 8.43 -0.88 21.39
N THR A 9 8.34 -1.63 20.29
CA THR A 9 9.49 -2.33 19.68
C THR A 9 10.35 -1.43 18.79
N GLY A 10 9.79 -0.35 18.25
CA GLY A 10 10.40 0.53 17.26
C GLY A 10 10.05 0.13 15.81
N PHE A 11 9.98 1.13 14.93
CA PHE A 11 9.73 0.99 13.50
C PHE A 11 10.92 1.51 12.65
N GLY A 12 11.17 0.86 11.52
CA GLY A 12 12.21 1.26 10.56
C GLY A 12 13.53 0.49 10.73
N LYS A 13 14.54 0.90 9.95
CA LYS A 13 15.83 0.21 9.82
C LYS A 13 16.57 0.04 11.16
N ASP A 14 16.49 1.06 12.01
CA ASP A 14 17.32 1.18 13.21
C ASP A 14 16.55 0.85 14.50
N ALA A 15 15.40 0.18 14.40
CA ALA A 15 14.58 -0.24 15.53
C ALA A 15 15.36 -1.08 16.57
N SER A 16 16.28 -1.95 16.11
CA SER A 16 17.15 -2.76 16.98
C SER A 16 18.18 -1.96 17.77
N THR A 17 18.45 -0.71 17.37
CA THR A 17 19.33 0.22 18.10
C THR A 17 18.55 1.19 19.00
N GLY A 18 17.23 0.97 19.13
CA GLY A 18 16.35 1.75 20.00
C GLY A 18 15.63 2.92 19.33
N LEU A 19 15.82 3.14 18.02
CA LEU A 19 15.15 4.21 17.27
C LEU A 19 13.74 3.83 16.81
N GLY A 20 12.96 4.83 16.39
CA GLY A 20 11.63 4.63 15.81
C GLY A 20 10.53 4.22 16.80
N LYS A 21 10.76 4.41 18.10
CA LYS A 21 9.75 4.20 19.14
C LYS A 21 8.77 5.37 19.20
N PHE A 22 7.50 5.07 19.46
CA PHE A 22 6.45 6.08 19.60
C PHE A 22 5.33 5.56 20.52
N ASN A 23 4.50 6.46 21.01
CA ASN A 23 3.30 6.12 21.77
C ASN A 23 2.05 6.45 20.95
N VAL A 24 1.06 5.55 20.98
CA VAL A 24 -0.27 5.82 20.43
C VAL A 24 -1.07 6.57 21.49
N ILE A 25 -1.43 7.82 21.20
CA ILE A 25 -2.16 8.68 22.14
C ILE A 25 -3.68 8.50 21.99
N SER A 26 -4.16 8.45 20.75
CA SER A 26 -5.56 8.23 20.41
C SER A 26 -5.66 7.55 19.04
N ALA A 27 -6.84 7.02 18.74
CA ALA A 27 -7.22 6.57 17.42
C ALA A 27 -8.67 7.00 17.19
N GLU A 28 -8.92 7.63 16.05
CA GLU A 28 -10.25 8.09 15.65
C GLU A 28 -10.56 7.58 14.24
N GLU A 29 -11.83 7.31 13.98
CA GLU A 29 -12.27 6.94 12.65
C GLU A 29 -12.26 8.17 11.75
N PHE A 30 -11.65 8.03 10.57
CA PHE A 30 -11.56 9.11 9.59
C PHE A 30 -12.02 8.61 8.22
N SER A 31 -13.03 9.28 7.66
CA SER A 31 -13.55 8.96 6.34
C SER A 31 -12.77 9.72 5.25
N LEU A 32 -11.98 9.01 4.46
CA LEU A 32 -11.26 9.60 3.33
C LEU A 32 -12.19 10.17 2.26
N SER A 33 -13.43 9.65 2.16
CA SER A 33 -14.44 10.19 1.25
C SER A 33 -14.83 11.63 1.59
N SER A 34 -14.71 12.04 2.86
CA SER A 34 -14.97 13.42 3.28
C SER A 34 -13.96 14.44 2.75
N LEU A 35 -12.80 13.98 2.27
CA LEU A 35 -11.79 14.83 1.62
C LEU A 35 -11.96 14.89 0.09
N GLY A 36 -12.86 14.08 -0.45
CA GLY A 36 -13.01 13.84 -1.88
C GLY A 36 -14.13 14.64 -2.54
N SER A 37 -14.43 14.28 -3.78
CA SER A 37 -15.57 14.78 -4.53
C SER A 37 -16.84 14.00 -4.20
N ASP A 38 -17.98 14.68 -4.14
CA ASP A 38 -19.32 14.07 -4.03
C ASP A 38 -19.73 13.32 -5.32
N THR A 39 -19.11 13.68 -6.45
CA THR A 39 -19.33 13.01 -7.75
C THR A 39 -17.99 12.52 -8.31
N PRO A 40 -17.34 11.53 -7.68
CA PRO A 40 -16.04 11.08 -8.10
C PRO A 40 -16.13 10.25 -9.38
N ASN A 41 -15.10 10.30 -10.21
CA ASN A 41 -14.93 9.39 -11.35
C ASN A 41 -13.59 8.65 -11.31
N ALA A 42 -12.78 8.90 -10.27
CA ALA A 42 -11.46 8.33 -10.11
C ALA A 42 -11.06 8.22 -8.63
N CYS A 43 -9.94 7.53 -8.40
CA CYS A 43 -9.35 7.30 -7.10
C CYS A 43 -7.92 7.83 -7.08
N TYR A 44 -7.62 8.73 -6.15
CA TYR A 44 -6.26 9.20 -5.85
C TYR A 44 -5.65 8.29 -4.78
N VAL A 45 -4.63 7.49 -5.11
CA VAL A 45 -4.05 6.53 -4.16
C VAL A 45 -3.00 7.18 -3.23
N LEU A 46 -3.07 6.84 -1.95
CA LEU A 46 -2.21 7.40 -0.89
C LEU A 46 -0.92 6.61 -0.61
N ALA A 47 -0.67 5.55 -1.37
CA ALA A 47 0.52 4.72 -1.26
C ALA A 47 0.76 3.96 -2.58
N PRO A 48 1.99 3.47 -2.82
CA PRO A 48 2.27 2.65 -3.98
C PRO A 48 1.37 1.41 -4.05
N SER A 49 0.79 1.15 -5.22
CA SER A 49 -0.20 0.09 -5.41
C SER A 49 0.02 -0.69 -6.70
N VAL A 50 -0.40 -1.96 -6.69
CA VAL A 50 -0.47 -2.82 -7.86
C VAL A 50 -1.94 -2.98 -8.22
N PRO A 51 -2.40 -2.31 -9.29
CA PRO A 51 -3.82 -2.25 -9.64
C PRO A 51 -4.37 -3.65 -9.96
N GLU A 52 -5.63 -3.89 -9.59
CA GLU A 52 -6.37 -5.10 -9.97
C GLU A 52 -6.46 -5.22 -11.49
N LYS A 53 -6.27 -6.44 -11.99
CA LYS A 53 -6.39 -6.73 -13.43
C LYS A 53 -7.80 -6.41 -13.91
N ASN A 54 -7.88 -5.78 -15.08
CA ASN A 54 -9.14 -5.49 -15.79
C ASN A 54 -10.17 -4.68 -14.96
N THR A 55 -9.72 -3.88 -14.00
CA THR A 55 -10.60 -3.09 -13.13
C THR A 55 -10.67 -1.61 -13.54
N PHE A 56 -9.60 -1.08 -14.12
CA PHE A 56 -9.48 0.33 -14.46
C PHE A 56 -9.48 0.55 -15.97
N LEU A 57 -10.23 1.55 -16.42
CA LEU A 57 -10.29 1.98 -17.81
C LEU A 57 -9.05 2.79 -18.18
N GLN A 58 -8.60 3.64 -17.26
CA GLN A 58 -7.45 4.50 -17.44
C GLN A 58 -6.72 4.70 -16.11
N MET A 59 -5.40 4.84 -16.18
CA MET A 59 -4.54 5.07 -15.04
C MET A 59 -3.46 6.09 -15.40
N TYR A 60 -3.22 7.04 -14.50
CA TYR A 60 -2.12 8.00 -14.59
C TYR A 60 -1.21 7.80 -13.40
N PHE A 61 0.06 7.45 -13.62
CA PHE A 61 0.97 7.13 -12.55
C PHE A 61 2.43 7.28 -12.96
N ALA A 62 3.29 7.53 -11.98
CA ALA A 62 4.72 7.28 -12.09
C ALA A 62 5.01 5.81 -11.69
N PRO A 63 5.91 5.10 -12.39
CA PRO A 63 6.31 3.77 -11.99
C PRO A 63 7.18 3.82 -10.73
N PHE A 64 6.82 3.02 -9.73
CA PHE A 64 7.59 2.84 -8.50
C PHE A 64 8.05 1.39 -8.39
N THR A 65 9.34 1.16 -8.11
CA THR A 65 9.85 -0.20 -7.89
C THR A 65 10.14 -0.43 -6.43
N ARG A 66 9.41 -1.36 -5.80
CA ARG A 66 9.63 -1.75 -4.42
C ARG A 66 10.65 -2.87 -4.33
N PHE A 67 11.83 -2.56 -3.80
CA PHE A 67 12.86 -3.55 -3.49
C PHE A 67 12.68 -4.05 -2.06
N GLY A 68 12.39 -5.35 -1.93
CA GLY A 68 12.16 -5.98 -0.63
C GLY A 68 13.36 -6.78 -0.17
N ARG A 69 13.71 -6.67 1.12
CA ARG A 69 14.58 -7.63 1.82
C ARG A 69 13.77 -8.33 2.91
N HIS A 70 14.03 -9.60 3.14
CA HIS A 70 13.48 -10.30 4.29
C HIS A 70 14.11 -9.81 5.59
N GLY A 71 13.36 -9.92 6.69
CA GLY A 71 13.85 -9.66 8.04
C GLY A 71 14.45 -10.92 8.69
N ASP A 72 14.97 -10.74 9.91
CA ASP A 72 15.35 -11.81 10.83
C ASP A 72 16.29 -12.89 10.21
N VAL A 73 16.04 -14.19 10.46
CA VAL A 73 16.88 -15.31 9.99
C VAL A 73 17.03 -15.30 8.46
N LEU A 74 15.97 -14.96 7.74
CA LEU A 74 15.99 -14.92 6.27
C LEU A 74 16.85 -13.79 5.73
N ALA A 75 17.07 -12.70 6.49
CA ALA A 75 17.98 -11.62 6.10
C ALA A 75 19.45 -12.07 6.00
N LYS A 76 19.80 -13.20 6.64
CA LYS A 76 21.13 -13.83 6.64
C LYS A 76 21.19 -15.08 5.76
N SER A 77 20.10 -15.44 5.10
CA SER A 77 20.04 -16.61 4.21
C SER A 77 20.81 -16.38 2.90
N SER A 78 20.93 -17.44 2.08
CA SER A 78 21.51 -17.34 0.73
C SER A 78 20.66 -16.53 -0.26
N ASN A 79 19.36 -16.34 0.03
CA ASN A 79 18.41 -15.61 -0.81
C ASN A 79 17.62 -14.59 0.03
N PRO A 80 18.29 -13.54 0.55
CA PRO A 80 17.68 -12.61 1.50
C PRO A 80 16.76 -11.56 0.85
N PHE A 81 16.78 -11.46 -0.48
CA PHE A 81 16.00 -10.47 -1.23
C PHE A 81 14.72 -11.07 -1.82
N LYS A 82 13.66 -10.27 -1.79
CA LYS A 82 12.41 -10.50 -2.49
C LYS A 82 12.54 -9.99 -3.93
N ASN A 83 11.80 -10.60 -4.86
CA ASN A 83 11.69 -10.11 -6.22
C ASN A 83 11.16 -8.66 -6.20
N PRO A 84 11.76 -7.73 -6.94
CA PRO A 84 11.24 -6.38 -7.06
C PRO A 84 9.83 -6.38 -7.62
N VAL A 85 8.98 -5.50 -7.09
CA VAL A 85 7.59 -5.34 -7.54
C VAL A 85 7.44 -3.96 -8.17
N ILE A 86 6.97 -3.92 -9.41
CA ILE A 86 6.63 -2.67 -10.10
C ILE A 86 5.21 -2.28 -9.68
N MET A 87 5.04 -1.03 -9.27
CA MET A 87 3.82 -0.45 -8.73
C MET A 87 3.54 0.88 -9.42
N ALA A 88 2.30 1.35 -9.33
CA ALA A 88 1.98 2.76 -9.49
C ALA A 88 2.32 3.47 -8.19
N ASP A 89 3.04 4.59 -8.25
CA ASP A 89 3.46 5.34 -7.07
C ASP A 89 2.30 6.04 -6.34
N GLU A 90 2.59 6.56 -5.15
CA GLU A 90 1.69 7.48 -4.44
C GLU A 90 1.26 8.64 -5.36
N GLY A 91 -0.01 9.04 -5.26
CA GLY A 91 -0.60 10.08 -6.10
C GLY A 91 -1.03 9.61 -7.48
N ALA A 92 -0.93 8.30 -7.78
CA ALA A 92 -1.55 7.75 -8.98
C ALA A 92 -3.07 7.95 -8.97
N ILE A 93 -3.61 8.17 -10.17
CA ILE A 93 -5.04 8.35 -10.43
C ILE A 93 -5.54 7.12 -11.19
N PHE A 94 -6.53 6.44 -10.62
CA PHE A 94 -7.16 5.27 -11.23
C PHE A 94 -8.63 5.55 -11.54
N MET A 95 -9.03 5.34 -12.80
CA MET A 95 -10.41 5.51 -13.25
C MET A 95 -11.07 4.13 -13.38
N PRO A 96 -11.92 3.71 -12.43
CA PRO A 96 -12.52 2.38 -12.45
C PRO A 96 -13.56 2.23 -13.56
N ALA A 97 -13.68 1.02 -14.10
CA ALA A 97 -14.76 0.68 -15.03
C ALA A 97 -16.12 0.57 -14.33
N ASP A 98 -16.11 0.20 -13.05
CA ASP A 98 -17.28 0.06 -12.18
C ASP A 98 -17.04 0.87 -10.91
N LEU A 99 -17.58 2.10 -10.91
CA LEU A 99 -17.38 3.08 -9.85
C LEU A 99 -18.01 2.60 -8.54
N ASP A 100 -19.28 2.20 -8.57
CA ASP A 100 -20.03 1.79 -7.38
C ASP A 100 -19.35 0.62 -6.68
N ARG A 101 -18.90 -0.39 -7.43
CA ARG A 101 -18.17 -1.53 -6.87
C ARG A 101 -16.85 -1.12 -6.25
N THR A 102 -16.14 -0.18 -6.86
CA THR A 102 -14.84 0.30 -6.36
C THR A 102 -15.02 1.12 -5.09
N MET A 103 -16.01 2.01 -5.06
CA MET A 103 -16.31 2.90 -3.94
C MET A 103 -16.87 2.15 -2.72
N ASN A 104 -17.42 0.95 -2.91
CA ASN A 104 -17.82 0.07 -1.80
C ASN A 104 -16.64 -0.58 -1.03
N LYS A 105 -15.40 -0.35 -1.46
CA LYS A 105 -14.20 -0.83 -0.76
C LYS A 105 -13.34 0.35 -0.30
N PRO A 106 -12.78 0.32 0.92
CA PRO A 106 -11.94 1.43 1.43
C PRO A 106 -10.51 1.41 0.88
N TYR A 107 -10.17 0.47 0.00
CA TYR A 107 -8.83 0.33 -0.58
C TYR A 107 -8.91 -0.18 -2.02
N ILE A 108 -7.83 0.05 -2.77
CA ILE A 108 -7.62 -0.39 -4.14
C ILE A 108 -6.27 -1.09 -4.25
N GLY A 109 -6.18 -2.10 -5.11
CA GLY A 109 -4.96 -2.79 -5.45
C GLY A 109 -4.96 -4.23 -4.96
N THR A 110 -3.78 -4.87 -4.98
CA THR A 110 -3.65 -6.31 -4.79
C THR A 110 -2.59 -6.68 -3.77
N ALA A 111 -2.80 -7.82 -3.09
CA ALA A 111 -1.74 -8.49 -2.36
C ALA A 111 -0.88 -9.27 -3.35
N VAL A 112 0.41 -8.93 -3.45
CA VAL A 112 1.33 -9.54 -4.40
C VAL A 112 2.03 -10.73 -3.74
N THR A 113 1.82 -11.92 -4.29
CA THR A 113 2.39 -13.20 -3.83
C THR A 113 3.49 -13.69 -4.78
N ASN A 114 4.15 -14.81 -4.46
CA ASN A 114 5.23 -15.40 -5.27
C ASN A 114 6.44 -14.46 -5.49
N ILE A 115 6.70 -13.61 -4.51
CA ILE A 115 7.76 -12.60 -4.53
C ILE A 115 9.05 -13.07 -3.85
N SER A 116 9.15 -14.34 -3.44
CA SER A 116 10.34 -14.86 -2.79
C SER A 116 10.52 -16.34 -3.11
N LYS A 117 11.76 -16.72 -3.48
CA LYS A 117 12.16 -18.13 -3.60
C LYS A 117 12.48 -18.78 -2.25
N ALA A 118 12.80 -17.97 -1.24
CA ALA A 118 13.18 -18.43 0.10
C ALA A 118 12.00 -18.57 1.07
N GLU A 119 10.88 -17.91 0.76
CA GLU A 119 9.68 -17.88 1.61
C GLU A 119 8.44 -17.82 0.72
N PRO A 120 7.82 -18.97 0.41
CA PRO A 120 6.66 -19.04 -0.49
C PRO A 120 5.45 -18.23 0.01
N ASN A 121 5.31 -18.02 1.32
CA ASN A 121 4.22 -17.26 1.90
C ASN A 121 4.50 -15.75 1.97
N ALA A 122 5.62 -15.29 1.41
CA ALA A 122 5.94 -13.88 1.40
C ALA A 122 4.92 -13.10 0.57
N VAL A 123 4.35 -12.07 1.18
CA VAL A 123 3.42 -11.14 0.54
C VAL A 123 4.02 -9.75 0.52
N THR A 124 3.80 -9.02 -0.57
CA THR A 124 4.00 -7.58 -0.63
C THR A 124 2.65 -6.89 -0.71
N GLN A 125 2.39 -5.96 0.21
CA GLN A 125 1.24 -5.06 0.10
C GLN A 125 1.41 -4.20 -1.15
N GLY A 126 0.53 -4.42 -2.12
CA GLY A 126 0.33 -3.60 -3.31
C GLY A 126 -1.08 -3.03 -3.33
N TYR A 127 -1.67 -2.77 -2.16
CA TYR A 127 -2.94 -2.08 -2.03
C TYR A 127 -2.76 -0.80 -1.21
N SER A 128 -3.57 0.20 -1.54
CA SER A 128 -3.56 1.53 -0.94
C SER A 128 -4.98 1.96 -0.58
N LEU A 129 -5.07 2.79 0.45
CA LEU A 129 -6.24 3.66 0.63
C LEU A 129 -6.29 4.71 -0.49
N TYR A 130 -7.44 5.33 -0.69
CA TYR A 130 -7.60 6.36 -1.71
C TYR A 130 -8.56 7.46 -1.27
N ILE A 131 -8.42 8.62 -1.92
CA ILE A 131 -9.39 9.70 -1.87
C ILE A 131 -10.22 9.64 -3.17
N PRO A 132 -11.56 9.63 -3.10
CA PRO A 132 -12.39 9.67 -4.29
C PRO A 132 -12.34 11.08 -4.91
N VAL A 133 -11.92 11.19 -6.16
CA VAL A 133 -11.70 12.48 -6.84
C VAL A 133 -12.43 12.54 -8.17
N ILE A 134 -12.58 13.75 -8.70
CA ILE A 134 -13.02 13.99 -10.06
C ILE A 134 -11.81 14.39 -10.92
N VAL A 135 -11.69 13.77 -12.08
CA VAL A 135 -10.73 14.11 -13.12
C VAL A 135 -11.50 14.76 -14.26
N GLU A 136 -11.12 15.98 -14.59
CA GLU A 136 -11.69 16.75 -15.71
C GLU A 136 -11.12 16.25 -17.05
N ALA A 137 -11.89 16.44 -18.12
CA ALA A 137 -11.54 16.07 -19.49
C ALA A 137 -10.72 17.16 -20.19
#